data_AF-A0A916VBF1-F1
#
_entry.id   AF-A0A916VBF1-F1
#
_cell.length_a   1.000
_cell.length_b   1.000
_cell.length_c   1.000
_cell.angle_alpha   90.00
_cell.angle_beta   90.00
_cell.angle_gamma   90.00
#
_symmetry.space_group_name_H-M   'P 1'
#
loop_
_entity.id
_entity.type
_entity.pdbx_description
1 polymer ?
#
loop_
_entity_poly.entity_id
_entity_poly.type
_entity_poly.pdbx_seq_one_letter_code
_entity_poly.pdbx_strand_id
1 'polypeptide(L)'
;MTFTDRLSILKNWLGLVLSLLVLAVGLWLHFTFSPYSIKTETIRIDLDRDRVLVGKLFQPVQTSTPYPTIMLWHGVSSSKEMMEPLAVELARHGIAALTFDSGGFGESYRRNHSEEENLQDAQAVMAYVSKHPDRFDLQRLGIGGHSMGASTAIALAMNSPKIRVTLDLGMNADVTKSLPANLFMGIGLYEEFHTPADMREMLQQATGETISEFSIKGDFLKGTARQLVISATADHLTEPFDPTLIQEAVTWAIQSLQIPKQAISLTMPQVMLGWFCIFVGSILTVGYGLRDVSGLRSPRLLAFGVIAIVSILIYLGANGSIPSRTATSSILLCAVLLPVATYAVRVQRAISSFFRSFGLYIGAFLIAYAIESVVIRIGDLLVRPSYFLGLPQFIVYLPIALTYSRVQEFNAAMFPVYSNGLVPSWQLSLLFLPELIFPSLFLHWGTRGGRWLVHWLRQPLRLNWQKPNAKTMTVLIVAVLSLVAIVSYQASLGLVSLTYALLAFRVLLQLFLIPAFLFIVIVRSRQFQRLENWFV
;
A
#
# COMPACT_ATOMS: atom_id res chain seq x y z
N MET A 1 -21.46 2.36 43.15
CA MET A 1 -20.46 2.09 42.10
C MET A 1 -19.34 1.27 42.71
N THR A 2 -19.16 0.04 42.26
CA THR A 2 -18.14 -0.90 42.79
C THR A 2 -16.72 -0.47 42.36
N PHE A 3 -15.68 -1.06 42.96
CA PHE A 3 -14.30 -0.85 42.51
C PHE A 3 -14.11 -1.23 41.02
N THR A 4 -14.76 -2.31 40.59
CA THR A 4 -14.73 -2.78 39.20
C THR A 4 -15.40 -1.80 38.24
N ASP A 5 -16.50 -1.16 38.65
CA ASP A 5 -17.15 -0.11 37.87
C ASP A 5 -16.24 1.12 37.70
N ARG A 6 -15.58 1.56 38.78
CA ARG A 6 -14.64 2.71 38.73
C ARG A 6 -13.45 2.44 37.83
N LEU A 7 -12.89 1.23 37.90
CA LEU A 7 -11.77 0.81 37.06
C LEU A 7 -12.17 0.73 35.58
N SER A 8 -13.37 0.22 35.30
CA SER A 8 -13.93 0.20 33.94
C SER A 8 -14.04 1.61 33.37
N ILE A 9 -14.60 2.54 34.14
CA ILE A 9 -14.72 3.96 33.77
C ILE A 9 -13.36 4.62 33.53
N LEU A 10 -12.37 4.33 34.37
CA LEU A 10 -11.03 4.86 34.20
C LEU A 10 -10.36 4.37 32.90
N LYS A 11 -10.41 3.06 32.62
CA LYS A 11 -9.88 2.46 31.38
C LYS A 11 -10.53 3.08 30.14
N ASN A 12 -11.81 3.37 30.27
CA ASN A 12 -12.68 3.94 29.26
C ASN A 12 -12.35 5.40 28.95
N TRP A 13 -12.15 6.22 29.97
CA TRP A 13 -11.66 7.59 29.83
C TRP A 13 -10.26 7.64 29.26
N LEU A 14 -9.36 6.76 29.74
CA LEU A 14 -8.01 6.65 29.21
C LEU A 14 -8.03 6.29 27.72
N GLY A 15 -8.87 5.34 27.31
CA GLY A 15 -9.04 4.99 25.89
C GLY A 15 -9.50 6.16 25.03
N LEU A 16 -10.45 6.96 25.53
CA LEU A 16 -10.91 8.17 24.83
C LEU A 16 -9.78 9.21 24.71
N VAL A 17 -9.08 9.54 25.80
CA VAL A 17 -7.98 10.51 25.81
C VAL A 17 -6.86 10.07 24.85
N LEU A 18 -6.43 8.81 24.92
CA LEU A 18 -5.40 8.27 24.03
C LEU A 18 -5.86 8.32 22.57
N SER A 19 -7.13 8.00 22.28
CA SER A 19 -7.64 8.07 20.91
C SER A 19 -7.67 9.50 20.36
N LEU A 20 -8.04 10.47 21.18
CA LEU A 20 -8.05 11.89 20.82
C LEU A 20 -6.62 12.41 20.59
N LEU A 21 -5.65 11.96 21.40
CA LEU A 21 -4.24 12.28 21.17
C LEU A 21 -3.73 11.70 19.86
N VAL A 22 -4.05 10.44 19.54
CA VAL A 22 -3.68 9.82 18.25
C VAL A 22 -4.31 10.57 17.09
N LEU A 23 -5.60 10.92 17.19
CA LEU A 23 -6.29 11.72 16.17
C LEU A 23 -5.66 13.11 16.01
N ALA A 24 -5.36 13.80 17.11
CA ALA A 24 -4.74 15.12 17.10
C ALA A 24 -3.33 15.11 16.49
N VAL A 25 -2.52 14.10 16.82
CA VAL A 25 -1.20 13.88 16.19
C VAL A 25 -1.37 13.63 14.69
N GLY A 26 -2.34 12.79 14.31
CA GLY A 26 -2.62 12.52 12.90
C GLY A 26 -3.00 13.78 12.11
N LEU A 27 -3.90 14.59 12.66
CA LEU A 27 -4.30 15.87 12.08
C LEU A 27 -3.13 16.86 12.01
N TRP A 28 -2.31 16.94 13.06
CA TRP A 28 -1.12 17.81 13.08
C TRP A 28 -0.09 17.38 12.03
N LEU A 29 0.20 16.08 11.90
CA LEU A 29 1.09 15.55 10.86
C LEU A 29 0.55 15.87 9.47
N HIS A 30 -0.72 15.59 9.22
CA HIS A 30 -1.33 15.87 7.92
C HIS A 30 -1.29 17.37 7.59
N PHE A 31 -1.63 18.24 8.55
CA PHE A 31 -1.59 19.68 8.34
C PHE A 31 -0.18 20.21 8.06
N THR A 32 0.82 19.71 8.80
CA THR A 32 2.21 20.19 8.73
C THR A 32 2.95 19.70 7.50
N PHE A 33 2.73 18.43 7.11
CA PHE A 33 3.54 17.76 6.09
C PHE A 33 2.81 17.56 4.76
N SER A 34 1.53 17.92 4.63
CA SER A 34 0.83 17.81 3.35
C SER A 34 1.59 18.57 2.25
N PRO A 35 1.73 17.97 1.05
CA PRO A 35 2.56 18.51 -0.02
C PRO A 35 1.84 19.62 -0.78
N TYR A 36 1.52 20.75 -0.12
CA TYR A 36 0.84 21.89 -0.75
C TYR A 36 1.67 22.59 -1.83
N SER A 37 2.97 22.31 -1.90
CA SER A 37 3.93 22.92 -2.82
C SER A 37 4.00 22.23 -4.19
N ILE A 38 3.09 21.32 -4.50
CA ILE A 38 3.01 20.65 -5.80
C ILE A 38 1.64 20.87 -6.44
N LYS A 39 1.59 20.86 -7.77
CA LYS A 39 0.33 20.79 -8.53
C LYS A 39 0.19 19.41 -9.15
N THR A 40 -1.04 18.93 -9.25
CA THR A 40 -1.32 17.67 -9.93
C THR A 40 -2.26 17.90 -11.10
N GLU A 41 -1.95 17.28 -12.23
CA GLU A 41 -2.73 17.35 -13.46
C GLU A 41 -2.95 15.93 -13.98
N THR A 42 -4.18 15.61 -14.36
CA THR A 42 -4.48 14.37 -15.08
C THR A 42 -3.98 14.46 -16.51
N ILE A 43 -3.28 13.41 -16.96
CA ILE A 43 -2.83 13.27 -18.35
C ILE A 43 -3.61 12.13 -19.00
N ARG A 44 -4.11 12.38 -20.21
CA ARG A 44 -4.76 11.37 -21.06
C ARG A 44 -4.00 11.31 -22.38
N ILE A 45 -3.62 10.11 -22.80
CA ILE A 45 -2.90 9.87 -24.06
C ILE A 45 -3.74 8.91 -24.89
N ASP A 46 -4.35 9.43 -25.96
CA ASP A 46 -5.11 8.63 -26.91
C ASP A 46 -4.13 7.89 -27.84
N LEU A 47 -4.10 6.55 -27.74
CA LEU A 47 -3.31 5.70 -28.63
C LEU A 47 -4.07 5.45 -29.94
N ASP A 48 -5.38 5.19 -29.83
CA ASP A 48 -6.36 5.11 -30.92
C ASP A 48 -7.79 5.33 -30.38
N ARG A 49 -8.83 4.98 -31.17
CA ARG A 49 -10.24 5.25 -30.82
C ARG A 49 -10.68 4.65 -29.48
N ASP A 50 -10.18 3.49 -29.11
CA ASP A 50 -10.66 2.73 -27.96
C ASP A 50 -9.57 2.52 -26.89
N ARG A 51 -8.32 2.87 -27.20
CA ARG A 51 -7.18 2.75 -26.28
C ARG A 51 -6.70 4.11 -25.82
N VAL A 52 -6.96 4.40 -24.55
CA VAL A 52 -6.45 5.59 -23.85
C VAL A 52 -5.60 5.16 -22.66
N LEU A 53 -4.41 5.74 -22.55
CA LEU A 53 -3.60 5.68 -21.34
C LEU A 53 -3.91 6.87 -20.45
N VAL A 54 -4.08 6.59 -19.16
CA VAL A 54 -4.39 7.62 -18.15
C VAL A 54 -3.28 7.67 -17.12
N GLY A 55 -2.84 8.89 -16.82
CA GLY A 55 -1.77 9.16 -15.88
C GLY A 55 -1.99 10.43 -15.09
N LYS A 56 -1.05 10.73 -14.21
CA LYS A 56 -1.06 11.90 -13.34
C LYS A 56 0.32 12.54 -13.32
N LEU A 57 0.37 13.80 -13.70
CA LEU A 57 1.55 14.64 -13.67
C LEU A 57 1.60 15.37 -12.32
N PHE A 58 2.71 15.21 -11.62
CA PHE A 58 3.07 15.92 -10.39
C PHE A 58 4.07 17.01 -10.76
N GLN A 59 3.64 18.26 -10.68
CA GLN A 59 4.37 19.43 -11.16
C GLN A 59 5.06 20.14 -9.98
N PRO A 60 6.37 20.42 -10.09
CA PRO A 60 7.06 21.31 -9.16
C PRO A 60 6.56 22.74 -9.33
N VAL A 61 6.07 23.38 -8.25
CA VAL A 61 5.61 24.79 -8.31
C VAL A 61 6.78 25.77 -8.36
N GLN A 62 7.93 25.36 -7.82
CA GLN A 62 9.16 26.13 -7.70
C GLN A 62 10.08 26.06 -8.93
N THR A 63 9.79 25.17 -9.87
CA THR A 63 10.54 25.03 -11.13
C THR A 63 9.70 25.59 -12.27
N SER A 64 10.33 26.26 -13.23
CA SER A 64 9.67 26.70 -14.47
C SER A 64 9.76 25.61 -15.54
N THR A 65 8.82 25.61 -16.48
CA THR A 65 8.92 24.77 -17.67
C THR A 65 10.11 25.19 -18.54
N PRO A 66 10.77 24.25 -19.25
CA PRO A 66 10.46 22.82 -19.31
C PRO A 66 11.00 22.04 -18.09
N TYR A 67 10.22 21.08 -17.58
CA TYR A 67 10.55 20.34 -16.36
C TYR A 67 11.50 19.15 -16.61
N PRO A 68 12.57 18.97 -15.82
CA PRO A 68 13.18 17.66 -15.65
C PRO A 68 12.10 16.66 -15.25
N THR A 69 12.04 15.49 -15.90
CA THR A 69 10.87 14.61 -15.77
C THR A 69 11.24 13.15 -15.59
N ILE A 70 10.62 12.49 -14.61
CA ILE A 70 10.70 11.03 -14.44
C ILE A 70 9.32 10.42 -14.63
N MET A 71 9.23 9.45 -15.54
CA MET A 71 8.01 8.68 -15.77
C MET A 71 8.01 7.44 -14.86
N LEU A 72 6.92 7.15 -14.17
CA LEU A 72 6.85 6.13 -13.12
C LEU A 72 5.75 5.10 -13.39
N TRP A 73 6.10 3.81 -13.29
CA TRP A 73 5.19 2.68 -13.47
C TRP A 73 4.90 1.94 -12.17
N HIS A 74 3.64 1.58 -11.97
CA HIS A 74 3.17 0.79 -10.83
C HIS A 74 3.45 -0.71 -10.99
N GLY A 75 3.38 -1.45 -9.87
CA GLY A 75 3.47 -2.91 -9.83
C GLY A 75 2.17 -3.60 -10.29
N VAL A 76 2.21 -4.93 -10.42
CA VAL A 76 1.05 -5.71 -10.84
C VAL A 76 -0.11 -5.56 -9.85
N SER A 77 -1.34 -5.56 -10.36
CA SER A 77 -2.58 -5.41 -9.56
C SER A 77 -2.72 -4.09 -8.81
N SER A 78 -1.89 -3.09 -9.13
CA SER A 78 -1.98 -1.75 -8.58
C SER A 78 -2.35 -0.72 -9.66
N SER A 79 -2.15 0.55 -9.36
CA SER A 79 -2.46 1.69 -10.23
C SER A 79 -1.43 2.81 -10.03
N LYS A 80 -1.51 3.87 -10.84
CA LYS A 80 -0.61 5.04 -10.83
C LYS A 80 -0.46 5.70 -9.46
N GLU A 81 -1.44 5.52 -8.56
CA GLU A 81 -1.45 6.00 -7.18
C GLU A 81 -0.39 5.30 -6.29
N MET A 82 0.03 4.07 -6.62
CA MET A 82 1.08 3.35 -5.89
C MET A 82 2.39 4.14 -5.87
N MET A 83 2.73 4.77 -7.00
CA MET A 83 3.96 5.54 -7.18
C MET A 83 3.86 6.97 -6.67
N GLU A 84 2.70 7.36 -6.11
CA GLU A 84 2.47 8.72 -5.65
C GLU A 84 3.48 9.20 -4.59
N PRO A 85 3.87 8.42 -3.57
CA PRO A 85 4.84 8.87 -2.58
C PRO A 85 6.15 9.33 -3.21
N LEU A 86 6.70 8.54 -4.13
CA LEU A 86 7.92 8.91 -4.87
C LEU A 86 7.67 10.10 -5.81
N ALA A 87 6.53 10.13 -6.51
CA ALA A 87 6.19 11.21 -7.44
C ALA A 87 6.08 12.57 -6.74
N VAL A 88 5.45 12.61 -5.56
CA VAL A 88 5.35 13.80 -4.73
C VAL A 88 6.73 14.30 -4.31
N GLU A 89 7.59 13.39 -3.83
CA GLU A 89 8.92 13.79 -3.35
C GLU A 89 9.82 14.26 -4.50
N LEU A 90 9.76 13.64 -5.67
CA LEU A 90 10.44 14.13 -6.86
C LEU A 90 9.98 15.55 -7.24
N ALA A 91 8.66 15.81 -7.26
CA ALA A 91 8.10 17.12 -7.57
C ALA A 91 8.48 18.17 -6.51
N ARG A 92 8.53 17.81 -5.23
CA ARG A 92 9.05 18.69 -4.17
C ARG A 92 10.51 19.04 -4.36
N HIS A 93 11.31 18.18 -5.01
CA HIS A 93 12.71 18.42 -5.33
C HIS A 93 12.94 19.02 -6.73
N GLY A 94 11.88 19.50 -7.39
CA GLY A 94 11.99 20.23 -8.66
C GLY A 94 11.96 19.36 -9.92
N ILE A 95 11.66 18.06 -9.78
CA ILE A 95 11.57 17.09 -10.87
C ILE A 95 10.10 16.74 -11.08
N ALA A 96 9.53 17.03 -12.24
CA ALA A 96 8.18 16.58 -12.56
C ALA A 96 8.14 15.04 -12.57
N ALA A 97 7.10 14.47 -11.98
CA ALA A 97 6.91 13.03 -11.97
C ALA A 97 5.60 12.69 -12.65
N LEU A 98 5.63 11.71 -13.55
CA LEU A 98 4.47 11.36 -14.36
C LEU A 98 4.15 9.88 -14.14
N THR A 99 3.11 9.59 -13.36
CA THR A 99 2.67 8.22 -13.07
C THR A 99 1.59 7.77 -14.06
N PHE A 100 1.59 6.51 -14.48
CA PHE A 100 0.59 5.98 -15.43
C PHE A 100 -0.02 4.68 -14.96
N ASP A 101 -1.29 4.48 -15.31
CA ASP A 101 -1.93 3.18 -15.29
C ASP A 101 -1.49 2.42 -16.56
N SER A 102 -0.83 1.27 -16.41
CA SER A 102 -0.58 0.38 -17.56
C SER A 102 -1.91 -0.10 -18.15
N GLY A 103 -1.95 -0.40 -19.45
CA GLY A 103 -3.14 -1.03 -20.05
C GLY A 103 -3.54 -2.30 -19.29
N GLY A 104 -4.84 -2.46 -19.06
CA GLY A 104 -5.41 -3.51 -18.21
C GLY A 104 -5.56 -3.14 -16.73
N PHE A 105 -5.00 -1.99 -16.31
CA PHE A 105 -5.03 -1.52 -14.93
C PHE A 105 -5.64 -0.12 -14.82
N GLY A 106 -6.12 0.21 -13.62
CA GLY A 106 -6.64 1.54 -13.27
C GLY A 106 -7.67 2.09 -14.28
N GLU A 107 -7.43 3.32 -14.74
CA GLU A 107 -8.28 4.03 -15.70
C GLU A 107 -7.87 3.83 -17.17
N SER A 108 -6.76 3.13 -17.42
CA SER A 108 -6.28 2.86 -18.77
C SER A 108 -7.12 1.78 -19.45
N TYR A 109 -7.05 1.75 -20.78
CA TYR A 109 -7.80 0.81 -21.62
C TYR A 109 -7.65 -0.64 -21.14
N ARG A 110 -8.71 -1.44 -21.33
CA ARG A 110 -8.74 -2.82 -20.82
C ARG A 110 -7.96 -3.77 -21.73
N ARG A 111 -7.12 -4.60 -21.12
CA ARG A 111 -6.45 -5.75 -21.73
C ARG A 111 -5.97 -6.72 -20.65
N ASN A 112 -5.51 -7.89 -21.07
CA ASN A 112 -4.79 -8.79 -20.18
C ASN A 112 -3.37 -8.28 -19.94
N HIS A 113 -2.75 -8.75 -18.86
CA HIS A 113 -1.36 -8.45 -18.57
C HIS A 113 -0.44 -8.99 -19.67
N SER A 114 0.52 -8.16 -20.10
CA SER A 114 1.55 -8.49 -21.08
C SER A 114 2.75 -7.55 -20.90
N GLU A 115 3.95 -8.09 -20.75
CA GLU A 115 5.19 -7.32 -20.62
C GLU A 115 5.52 -6.55 -21.91
N GLU A 116 5.31 -7.16 -23.08
CA GLU A 116 5.53 -6.52 -24.37
C GLU A 116 4.60 -5.32 -24.55
N GLU A 117 3.33 -5.47 -24.22
CA GLU A 117 2.36 -4.36 -24.31
C GLU A 117 2.62 -3.30 -23.23
N ASN A 118 3.10 -3.67 -22.04
CA ASN A 118 3.54 -2.69 -21.03
C ASN A 118 4.71 -1.83 -21.56
N LEU A 119 5.66 -2.43 -22.28
CA LEU A 119 6.74 -1.70 -22.92
C LEU A 119 6.22 -0.77 -24.03
N GLN A 120 5.24 -1.20 -24.81
CA GLN A 120 4.58 -0.34 -25.82
C GLN A 120 3.86 0.85 -25.16
N ASP A 121 3.18 0.64 -24.04
CA ASP A 121 2.57 1.73 -23.26
C ASP A 121 3.63 2.73 -22.78
N ALA A 122 4.76 2.24 -22.28
CA ALA A 122 5.88 3.09 -21.85
C ALA A 122 6.51 3.87 -23.01
N GLN A 123 6.63 3.26 -24.19
CA GLN A 123 7.07 3.94 -25.41
C GLN A 123 6.08 5.04 -25.83
N ALA A 124 4.77 4.80 -25.75
CA ALA A 124 3.76 5.79 -26.08
C ALA A 124 3.79 7.01 -25.15
N VAL A 125 3.99 6.76 -23.85
CA VAL A 125 4.22 7.83 -22.86
C VAL A 125 5.49 8.62 -23.18
N MET A 126 6.60 7.95 -23.47
CA MET A 126 7.85 8.63 -23.84
C MET A 126 7.70 9.45 -25.13
N ALA A 127 6.89 8.97 -26.08
CA ALA A 127 6.53 9.72 -27.28
C ALA A 127 5.67 10.94 -26.96
N TYR A 128 4.72 10.84 -26.03
CA TYR A 128 3.95 11.99 -25.53
C TYR A 128 4.88 13.04 -24.89
N VAL A 129 5.78 12.63 -23.99
CA VAL A 129 6.77 13.55 -23.37
C VAL A 129 7.63 14.22 -24.45
N SER A 130 8.12 13.44 -25.41
CA SER A 130 8.94 13.96 -26.52
C SER A 130 8.20 14.98 -27.42
N LYS A 131 6.87 14.91 -27.50
CA LYS A 131 6.04 15.82 -28.29
C LYS A 131 5.71 17.15 -27.58
N HIS A 132 6.03 17.28 -26.30
CA HIS A 132 5.78 18.48 -25.50
C HIS A 132 7.07 19.08 -24.92
N PRO A 133 8.04 19.49 -25.76
CA PRO A 133 9.32 20.05 -25.31
C PRO A 133 9.19 21.42 -24.62
N ASP A 134 8.05 22.10 -24.79
CA ASP A 134 7.67 23.29 -24.05
C ASP A 134 7.34 22.99 -22.59
N ARG A 135 6.92 21.75 -22.29
CA ARG A 135 6.56 21.28 -20.94
C ARG A 135 7.66 20.46 -20.28
N PHE A 136 8.39 19.64 -21.03
CA PHE A 136 9.34 18.67 -20.50
C PHE A 136 10.74 18.86 -21.05
N ASP A 137 11.74 18.86 -20.16
CA ASP A 137 13.16 19.01 -20.51
C ASP A 137 13.66 17.68 -21.08
N LEU A 138 13.72 17.61 -22.42
CA LEU A 138 14.09 16.39 -23.13
C LEU A 138 15.55 15.94 -22.90
N GLN A 139 16.38 16.78 -22.26
CA GLN A 139 17.75 16.43 -21.88
C GLN A 139 17.83 15.85 -20.46
N ARG A 140 16.76 15.96 -19.68
CA ARG A 140 16.67 15.52 -18.29
C ARG A 140 15.47 14.61 -18.07
N LEU A 141 15.44 13.51 -18.81
CA LEU A 141 14.39 12.50 -18.73
C LEU A 141 14.85 11.27 -17.94
N GLY A 142 13.93 10.69 -17.19
CA GLY A 142 14.12 9.47 -16.45
C GLY A 142 12.91 8.55 -16.52
N ILE A 143 13.13 7.31 -16.09
CA ILE A 143 12.05 6.35 -15.90
C ILE A 143 12.29 5.55 -14.62
N GLY A 144 11.22 5.07 -14.00
CA GLY A 144 11.32 4.13 -12.91
C GLY A 144 10.02 3.39 -12.63
N GLY A 145 10.05 2.49 -11.67
CA GLY A 145 8.84 1.78 -11.26
C GLY A 145 9.10 0.76 -10.17
N HIS A 146 8.04 0.04 -9.82
CA HIS A 146 8.07 -1.04 -8.83
C HIS A 146 7.65 -2.38 -9.44
N SER A 147 8.35 -3.47 -9.12
CA SER A 147 8.01 -4.83 -9.55
C SER A 147 7.82 -4.87 -11.09
N MET A 148 6.64 -5.23 -11.60
CA MET A 148 6.27 -5.14 -13.02
C MET A 148 6.67 -3.79 -13.67
N GLY A 149 6.47 -2.68 -12.95
CA GLY A 149 6.82 -1.35 -13.41
C GLY A 149 8.32 -1.11 -13.49
N ALA A 150 9.11 -1.73 -12.60
CA ALA A 150 10.57 -1.70 -12.67
C ALA A 150 11.08 -2.49 -13.88
N SER A 151 10.52 -3.68 -14.15
CA SER A 151 10.83 -4.45 -15.37
C SER A 151 10.55 -3.63 -16.62
N THR A 152 9.39 -2.95 -16.66
CA THR A 152 8.98 -2.07 -17.77
C THR A 152 9.94 -0.89 -17.93
N ALA A 153 10.34 -0.27 -16.81
CA ALA A 153 11.28 0.86 -16.79
C ALA A 153 12.66 0.47 -17.33
N ILE A 154 13.21 -0.66 -16.86
CA ILE A 154 14.49 -1.19 -17.33
C ILE A 154 14.41 -1.54 -18.82
N ALA A 155 13.37 -2.26 -19.25
CA ALA A 155 13.20 -2.64 -20.66
C ALA A 155 13.17 -1.43 -21.60
N LEU A 156 12.48 -0.34 -21.22
CA LEU A 156 12.48 0.89 -22.01
C LEU A 156 13.86 1.57 -21.98
N ALA A 157 14.47 1.71 -20.80
CA ALA A 157 15.72 2.42 -20.61
C ALA A 157 16.91 1.73 -21.32
N MET A 158 16.89 0.40 -21.42
CA MET A 158 17.88 -0.38 -22.19
C MET A 158 17.88 -0.03 -23.68
N ASN A 159 16.75 0.46 -24.21
CA ASN A 159 16.57 0.76 -25.63
C ASN A 159 16.42 2.27 -25.92
N SER A 160 16.61 3.14 -24.92
CA SER A 160 16.29 4.57 -25.02
C SER A 160 17.45 5.47 -24.60
N PRO A 161 18.28 5.97 -25.54
CA PRO A 161 19.44 6.83 -25.21
C PRO A 161 19.04 8.19 -24.62
N LYS A 162 17.76 8.57 -24.71
CA LYS A 162 17.21 9.79 -24.11
C LYS A 162 17.01 9.68 -22.60
N ILE A 163 16.92 8.46 -22.06
CA ILE A 163 16.76 8.25 -20.62
C ILE A 163 18.13 8.43 -19.95
N ARG A 164 18.17 9.31 -18.94
CA ARG A 164 19.39 9.69 -18.20
C ARG A 164 19.43 9.12 -16.78
N VAL A 165 18.29 8.64 -16.28
CA VAL A 165 18.16 8.03 -14.96
C VAL A 165 17.15 6.89 -14.99
N THR A 166 17.49 5.79 -14.31
CA THR A 166 16.64 4.61 -14.18
C THR A 166 16.50 4.27 -12.70
N LEU A 167 15.26 4.26 -12.20
CA LEU A 167 14.92 3.90 -10.82
C LEU A 167 14.21 2.56 -10.79
N ASP A 168 14.89 1.55 -10.26
CA ASP A 168 14.34 0.21 -10.08
C ASP A 168 14.04 -0.03 -8.59
N LEU A 169 12.79 -0.41 -8.31
CA LEU A 169 12.32 -0.82 -6.99
C LEU A 169 11.81 -2.27 -7.06
N GLY A 170 12.50 -3.19 -6.39
CA GLY A 170 12.02 -4.54 -6.16
C GLY A 170 12.05 -5.47 -7.37
N MET A 171 13.01 -5.33 -8.29
CA MET A 171 13.11 -6.19 -9.47
C MET A 171 14.56 -6.49 -9.84
N ASN A 172 14.93 -7.76 -10.01
CA ASN A 172 16.20 -8.10 -10.66
C ASN A 172 16.01 -8.18 -12.18
N ALA A 173 17.01 -7.75 -12.95
CA ALA A 173 16.96 -7.82 -14.41
C ALA A 173 18.37 -7.93 -15.01
N ASP A 174 18.42 -8.39 -16.27
CA ASP A 174 19.66 -8.40 -17.04
C ASP A 174 20.06 -6.96 -17.42
N VAL A 175 21.22 -6.54 -16.91
CA VAL A 175 21.76 -5.20 -17.11
C VAL A 175 23.23 -5.26 -17.52
N THR A 176 23.76 -4.13 -17.98
CA THR A 176 25.15 -4.02 -18.41
C THR A 176 25.87 -2.90 -17.65
N LYS A 177 27.19 -2.84 -17.83
CA LYS A 177 28.04 -1.80 -17.23
C LYS A 177 27.70 -0.37 -17.65
N SER A 178 26.97 -0.20 -18.76
CA SER A 178 26.59 1.10 -19.30
C SER A 178 25.10 1.31 -19.47
N LEU A 179 24.29 0.25 -19.54
CA LEU A 179 22.84 0.32 -19.70
C LEU A 179 22.11 -0.48 -18.59
N PRO A 180 20.96 0.01 -18.10
CA PRO A 180 20.37 1.30 -18.43
C PRO A 180 21.16 2.48 -17.82
N ALA A 181 20.91 3.70 -18.28
CA ALA A 181 21.67 4.87 -17.83
C ALA A 181 21.35 5.20 -16.37
N ASN A 182 22.40 5.42 -15.57
CA ASN A 182 22.37 5.74 -14.14
C ASN A 182 21.31 4.92 -13.39
N LEU A 183 21.62 3.64 -13.15
CA LEU A 183 20.72 2.67 -12.55
C LEU A 183 20.81 2.69 -11.02
N PHE A 184 19.71 3.06 -10.39
CA PHE A 184 19.45 2.84 -8.97
C PHE A 184 18.67 1.54 -8.79
N MET A 185 19.15 0.68 -7.89
CA MET A 185 18.50 -0.57 -7.49
C MET A 185 18.09 -0.45 -6.02
N GLY A 186 16.79 -0.38 -5.74
CA GLY A 186 16.24 -0.34 -4.39
C GLY A 186 15.45 -1.61 -4.08
N ILE A 187 15.68 -2.23 -2.93
CA ILE A 187 14.95 -3.43 -2.52
C ILE A 187 14.72 -3.48 -1.02
N GLY A 188 13.63 -4.11 -0.59
CA GLY A 188 13.38 -4.45 0.80
C GLY A 188 14.24 -5.62 1.29
N LEU A 189 14.68 -5.59 2.55
CA LEU A 189 15.37 -6.72 3.16
C LEU A 189 14.47 -7.96 3.20
N TYR A 190 13.15 -7.78 3.36
CA TYR A 190 12.19 -8.86 3.55
C TYR A 190 11.51 -9.30 2.25
N GLU A 191 11.93 -8.80 1.09
CA GLU A 191 11.35 -9.08 -0.23
C GLU A 191 11.28 -10.60 -0.56
N GLU A 192 10.07 -11.13 -0.74
CA GLU A 192 9.69 -12.50 -1.02
C GLU A 192 9.90 -12.97 -2.47
N PHE A 193 9.84 -12.09 -3.47
CA PHE A 193 9.92 -12.45 -4.89
C PHE A 193 11.35 -12.41 -5.41
N HIS A 194 12.00 -11.25 -5.29
CA HIS A 194 13.40 -11.00 -5.64
C HIS A 194 14.19 -10.84 -4.35
N THR A 195 15.32 -11.51 -4.21
CA THR A 195 16.05 -11.48 -2.93
C THR A 195 17.15 -10.42 -2.92
N PRO A 196 17.55 -9.93 -1.72
CA PRO A 196 18.79 -9.18 -1.54
C PRO A 196 20.03 -9.82 -2.19
N ALA A 197 20.09 -11.14 -2.29
CA ALA A 197 21.18 -11.84 -2.96
C ALA A 197 21.12 -11.63 -4.49
N ASP A 198 19.94 -11.77 -5.09
CA ASP A 198 19.74 -11.56 -6.54
C ASP A 198 20.10 -10.12 -6.94
N MET A 199 19.76 -9.13 -6.11
CA MET A 199 20.12 -7.74 -6.36
C MET A 199 21.62 -7.45 -6.22
N ARG A 200 22.31 -8.13 -5.30
CA ARG A 200 23.78 -8.03 -5.19
C ARG A 200 24.46 -8.64 -6.40
N GLU A 201 23.92 -9.74 -6.94
CA GLU A 201 24.40 -10.31 -8.20
C GLU A 201 24.19 -9.35 -9.36
N MET A 202 22.98 -8.77 -9.49
CA MET A 202 22.67 -7.75 -10.48
C MET A 202 23.62 -6.55 -10.38
N LEU A 203 23.93 -6.08 -9.16
CA LEU A 203 24.90 -5.01 -8.94
C LEU A 203 26.32 -5.41 -9.39
N GLN A 204 26.74 -6.65 -9.11
CA GLN A 204 28.03 -7.16 -9.55
C GLN A 204 28.10 -7.24 -11.09
N GLN A 205 27.02 -7.65 -11.75
CA GLN A 205 26.93 -7.63 -13.22
C GLN A 205 26.99 -6.19 -13.77
N ALA A 206 26.27 -5.26 -13.13
CA ALA A 206 26.19 -3.85 -13.52
C ALA A 206 27.50 -3.06 -13.31
N THR A 207 28.41 -3.53 -12.46
CA THR A 207 29.66 -2.83 -12.14
C THR A 207 30.91 -3.61 -12.59
N GLY A 208 30.81 -4.94 -12.70
CA GLY A 208 31.91 -5.86 -12.93
C GLY A 208 32.74 -6.20 -11.68
N GLU A 209 32.33 -5.76 -10.49
CA GLU A 209 33.01 -6.04 -9.23
C GLU A 209 32.00 -6.07 -8.06
N THR A 210 32.40 -6.64 -6.93
CA THR A 210 31.56 -6.64 -5.74
C THR A 210 31.75 -5.33 -4.99
N ILE A 211 30.72 -4.48 -4.97
CA ILE A 211 30.70 -3.25 -4.18
C ILE A 211 29.75 -3.39 -2.97
N SER A 212 29.97 -2.58 -1.94
CA SER A 212 29.03 -2.52 -0.81
C SER A 212 27.74 -1.82 -1.19
N GLU A 213 26.65 -2.24 -0.54
CA GLU A 213 25.37 -1.52 -0.55
C GLU A 213 25.56 -0.06 -0.11
N PHE A 214 24.68 0.81 -0.58
CA PHE A 214 24.73 2.27 -0.42
C PHE A 214 25.95 2.96 -1.06
N SER A 215 26.94 2.23 -1.58
CA SER A 215 28.05 2.84 -2.32
C SER A 215 27.69 3.12 -3.77
N ILE A 216 28.10 4.28 -4.25
CA ILE A 216 27.98 4.68 -5.65
C ILE A 216 29.23 4.24 -6.41
N LYS A 217 29.05 3.56 -7.55
CA LYS A 217 30.12 3.24 -8.49
C LYS A 217 29.79 3.78 -9.87
N GLY A 218 30.79 4.32 -10.57
CA GLY A 218 30.62 4.85 -11.94
C GLY A 218 30.52 6.37 -11.99
N ASP A 219 30.00 6.90 -13.10
CA ASP A 219 29.98 8.34 -13.40
C ASP A 219 28.61 8.74 -13.94
N PHE A 220 27.94 9.69 -13.26
CA PHE A 220 26.61 10.18 -13.63
C PHE A 220 26.56 10.86 -14.99
N LEU A 221 27.60 11.59 -15.37
CA LEU A 221 27.66 12.28 -16.67
C LEU A 221 27.78 11.27 -17.82
N LYS A 222 28.50 10.18 -17.59
CA LYS A 222 28.66 9.08 -18.55
C LYS A 222 27.50 8.09 -18.56
N GLY A 223 26.54 8.20 -17.63
CA GLY A 223 25.40 7.28 -17.52
C GLY A 223 25.75 5.94 -16.86
N THR A 224 26.96 5.78 -16.33
CA THR A 224 27.46 4.50 -15.79
C THR A 224 27.34 4.39 -14.29
N ALA A 225 26.73 5.37 -13.61
CA ALA A 225 26.54 5.30 -12.17
C ALA A 225 25.61 4.13 -11.78
N ARG A 226 25.97 3.38 -10.74
CA ARG A 226 25.22 2.26 -10.16
C ARG A 226 25.22 2.35 -8.63
N GLN A 227 24.10 2.03 -8.00
CA GLN A 227 23.99 1.88 -6.56
C GLN A 227 22.89 0.87 -6.23
N LEU A 228 23.17 0.00 -5.26
CA LEU A 228 22.18 -0.87 -4.62
C LEU A 228 21.89 -0.35 -3.22
N VAL A 229 20.62 -0.20 -2.90
CA VAL A 229 20.11 0.13 -1.57
C VAL A 229 19.20 -0.99 -1.10
N ILE A 230 19.52 -1.55 0.06
CA ILE A 230 18.69 -2.56 0.73
C ILE A 230 18.09 -1.92 1.99
N SER A 231 16.79 -1.70 1.97
CA SER A 231 16.07 -1.13 3.11
C SER A 231 15.72 -2.20 4.13
N ALA A 232 16.17 -2.02 5.37
CA ALA A 232 15.85 -2.91 6.48
C ALA A 232 14.38 -2.78 6.95
N THR A 233 13.57 -1.94 6.30
CA THR A 233 12.21 -1.57 6.72
C THR A 233 11.14 -1.87 5.68
N ALA A 234 11.46 -2.68 4.66
CA ALA A 234 10.53 -3.02 3.58
C ALA A 234 10.52 -4.50 3.20
N ASP A 235 9.37 -4.92 2.69
CA ASP A 235 9.07 -6.14 1.93
C ASP A 235 8.53 -5.77 0.54
N HIS A 236 8.16 -6.73 -0.31
CA HIS A 236 7.70 -6.45 -1.67
C HIS A 236 6.57 -5.42 -1.73
N LEU A 237 5.64 -5.50 -0.78
CA LEU A 237 4.41 -4.71 -0.80
C LEU A 237 4.64 -3.28 -0.34
N THR A 238 5.73 -3.04 0.41
CA THR A 238 6.00 -1.76 1.08
C THR A 238 7.12 -0.95 0.43
N GLU A 239 7.89 -1.51 -0.51
CA GLU A 239 8.99 -0.82 -1.19
C GLU A 239 8.64 0.56 -1.78
N PRO A 240 7.52 0.76 -2.50
CA PRO A 240 7.19 2.09 -3.06
C PRO A 240 6.81 3.13 -2.01
N PHE A 241 6.62 2.68 -0.77
CA PHE A 241 6.22 3.48 0.37
C PHE A 241 7.37 3.63 1.37
N ASP A 242 8.50 2.94 1.20
CA ASP A 242 9.57 2.90 2.17
C ASP A 242 10.35 4.22 2.22
N PRO A 243 10.51 4.85 3.40
CA PRO A 243 11.18 6.15 3.51
C PRO A 243 12.64 6.13 3.04
N THR A 244 13.35 5.02 3.27
CA THR A 244 14.76 4.89 2.87
C THR A 244 14.86 4.79 1.36
N LEU A 245 14.08 3.91 0.74
CA LEU A 245 14.09 3.73 -0.72
C LEU A 245 13.65 5.01 -1.45
N ILE A 246 12.61 5.70 -0.95
CA ILE A 246 12.17 6.99 -1.53
C ILE A 246 13.28 8.03 -1.42
N GLN A 247 13.92 8.17 -0.25
CA GLN A 247 14.99 9.17 -0.04
C GLN A 247 16.18 8.93 -0.97
N GLU A 248 16.61 7.68 -1.10
CA GLU A 248 17.75 7.33 -1.93
C GLU A 248 17.40 7.46 -3.43
N ALA A 249 16.21 7.05 -3.85
CA ALA A 249 15.74 7.23 -5.23
C ALA A 249 15.65 8.71 -5.64
N VAL A 250 15.16 9.58 -4.75
CA VAL A 250 15.12 11.04 -4.96
C VAL A 250 16.54 11.60 -5.04
N THR A 251 17.44 11.19 -4.14
CA THR A 251 18.84 11.63 -4.15
C THR A 251 19.54 11.22 -5.44
N TRP A 252 19.31 9.99 -5.89
CA TRP A 252 19.82 9.45 -7.14
C TRP A 252 19.31 10.22 -8.35
N ALA A 253 18.01 10.55 -8.38
CA ALA A 253 17.39 11.34 -9.43
C ALA A 253 18.00 12.74 -9.53
N ILE A 254 18.18 13.42 -8.40
CA ILE A 254 18.80 14.76 -8.32
C ILE A 254 20.22 14.72 -8.90
N GLN A 255 21.03 13.74 -8.50
CA GLN A 255 22.42 13.60 -8.97
C GLN A 255 22.47 13.26 -10.47
N SER A 256 21.66 12.30 -10.92
CA SER A 256 21.65 11.84 -12.32
C SER A 256 21.18 12.92 -13.30
N LEU A 257 20.17 13.71 -12.90
CA LEU A 257 19.62 14.78 -13.72
C LEU A 257 20.33 16.14 -13.51
N GLN A 258 21.35 16.18 -12.65
CA GLN A 258 22.12 17.37 -12.31
C GLN A 258 21.23 18.51 -11.79
N ILE A 259 20.28 18.17 -10.93
CA ILE A 259 19.41 19.13 -10.26
C ILE A 259 20.13 19.70 -9.04
N PRO A 260 20.06 21.02 -8.76
CA PRO A 260 20.61 21.58 -7.55
C PRO A 260 20.01 20.92 -6.31
N LYS A 261 20.86 20.37 -5.43
CA LYS A 261 20.42 19.74 -4.19
C LYS A 261 19.73 20.78 -3.29
N GLN A 262 18.54 20.45 -2.83
CA GLN A 262 17.78 21.25 -1.86
C GLN A 262 17.83 20.58 -0.49
N ALA A 263 17.90 21.38 0.57
CA ALA A 263 17.88 20.88 1.95
C ALA A 263 16.44 20.73 2.45
N ILE A 264 15.65 19.90 1.76
CA ILE A 264 14.27 19.58 2.15
C ILE A 264 14.17 18.11 2.58
N SER A 265 13.43 17.86 3.65
CA SER A 265 13.16 16.49 4.11
C SER A 265 11.99 15.88 3.35
N LEU A 266 11.93 14.55 3.33
CA LEU A 266 10.71 13.86 2.92
C LEU A 266 9.53 14.30 3.78
N THR A 267 8.35 14.27 3.16
CA THR A 267 7.05 14.58 3.76
C THR A 267 6.08 13.42 3.71
N MET A 268 6.17 12.58 2.68
CA MET A 268 5.25 11.48 2.47
C MET A 268 5.24 10.44 3.61
N PRO A 269 6.37 10.07 4.25
CA PRO A 269 6.33 9.20 5.43
C PRO A 269 5.47 9.77 6.56
N GLN A 270 5.56 11.08 6.82
CA GLN A 270 4.77 11.77 7.85
C GLN A 270 3.31 11.91 7.43
N VAL A 271 3.04 12.15 6.15
CA VAL A 271 1.67 12.15 5.62
C VAL A 271 1.03 10.78 5.83
N MET A 272 1.69 9.69 5.42
CA MET A 272 1.17 8.33 5.57
C MET A 272 0.90 7.97 7.03
N LEU A 273 1.84 8.28 7.94
CA LEU A 273 1.63 8.13 9.38
C LEU A 273 0.45 8.97 9.87
N GLY A 274 0.34 10.22 9.41
CA GLY A 274 -0.77 11.12 9.75
C GLY A 274 -2.12 10.54 9.36
N TRP A 275 -2.23 9.99 8.14
CA TRP A 275 -3.42 9.29 7.65
C TRP A 275 -3.77 8.07 8.51
N PHE A 276 -2.78 7.23 8.83
CA PHE A 276 -2.98 6.08 9.68
C PHE A 276 -3.48 6.49 11.08
N CYS A 277 -2.88 7.51 11.68
CA CYS A 277 -3.30 8.07 12.96
C CYS A 277 -4.70 8.69 12.90
N ILE A 278 -5.07 9.41 11.84
CA ILE A 278 -6.43 9.92 11.65
C ILE A 278 -7.42 8.77 11.57
N PHE A 279 -7.11 7.73 10.79
CA PHE A 279 -7.99 6.58 10.60
C PHE A 279 -8.22 5.82 11.92
N VAL A 280 -7.16 5.39 12.58
CA VAL A 280 -7.23 4.65 13.85
C VAL A 280 -7.80 5.54 14.96
N GLY A 281 -7.32 6.78 15.07
CA GLY A 281 -7.78 7.76 16.05
C GLY A 281 -9.28 8.01 15.94
N SER A 282 -9.80 8.23 14.72
CA SER A 282 -11.22 8.47 14.50
C SER A 282 -12.09 7.27 14.89
N ILE A 283 -11.69 6.05 14.52
CA ILE A 283 -12.40 4.81 14.89
C ILE A 283 -12.48 4.68 16.41
N LEU A 284 -11.35 4.84 17.09
CA LEU A 284 -11.28 4.72 18.54
C LEU A 284 -12.04 5.85 19.24
N THR A 285 -11.90 7.10 18.80
CA THR A 285 -12.60 8.26 19.38
C THR A 285 -14.11 8.14 19.23
N VAL A 286 -14.60 7.76 18.05
CA VAL A 286 -16.03 7.53 17.82
C VAL A 286 -16.53 6.39 18.71
N GLY A 287 -15.80 5.27 18.77
CA GLY A 287 -16.23 4.11 19.56
C GLY A 287 -16.19 4.34 21.07
N TYR A 288 -15.15 4.98 21.61
CA TYR A 288 -15.04 5.33 23.03
C TYR A 288 -15.96 6.49 23.43
N GLY A 289 -16.11 7.48 22.55
CA GLY A 289 -16.88 8.70 22.81
C GLY A 289 -18.38 8.47 22.76
N LEU A 290 -18.90 7.86 21.69
CA LEU A 290 -20.35 7.73 21.50
C LEU A 290 -21.02 6.76 22.47
N ARG A 291 -20.29 5.79 23.03
CA ARG A 291 -20.90 4.79 23.92
C ARG A 291 -21.52 5.43 25.19
N ASP A 292 -20.95 6.54 25.68
CA ASP A 292 -21.33 7.17 26.95
C ASP A 292 -22.27 8.38 26.73
N VAL A 293 -22.62 8.69 25.48
CA VAL A 293 -23.51 9.82 25.15
C VAL A 293 -24.97 9.42 25.40
N SER A 294 -25.57 10.00 26.43
CA SER A 294 -26.92 9.66 26.88
C SER A 294 -28.04 10.02 25.90
N GLY A 295 -27.86 11.07 25.10
CA GLY A 295 -28.86 11.60 24.16
C GLY A 295 -28.90 10.94 22.78
N LEU A 296 -27.85 10.20 22.40
CA LEU A 296 -27.75 9.53 21.09
C LEU A 296 -28.01 8.04 21.27
N ARG A 297 -29.28 7.64 21.31
CA ARG A 297 -29.71 6.23 21.50
C ARG A 297 -30.29 5.55 20.28
N SER A 298 -30.49 6.27 19.18
CA SER A 298 -31.04 5.71 17.94
C SER A 298 -29.93 5.49 16.91
N PRO A 299 -29.49 4.24 16.70
CA PRO A 299 -28.52 3.91 15.65
C PRO A 299 -28.98 4.34 14.26
N ARG A 300 -30.31 4.34 14.00
CA ARG A 300 -30.87 4.78 12.72
C ARG A 300 -30.70 6.28 12.50
N LEU A 301 -30.99 7.11 13.52
CA LEU A 301 -30.79 8.56 13.41
C LEU A 301 -29.32 8.91 13.17
N LEU A 302 -28.41 8.19 13.82
CA LEU A 302 -26.97 8.31 13.60
C LEU A 302 -26.58 7.93 12.16
N ALA A 303 -27.12 6.83 11.64
CA ALA A 303 -26.89 6.42 10.26
C ALA A 303 -27.40 7.47 9.25
N PHE A 304 -28.60 8.04 9.47
CA PHE A 304 -29.09 9.15 8.66
C PHE A 304 -28.18 10.38 8.72
N GLY A 305 -27.69 10.74 9.91
CA GLY A 305 -26.75 11.85 10.07
C GLY A 305 -25.45 11.66 9.30
N VAL A 306 -24.85 10.46 9.37
CA VAL A 306 -23.63 10.14 8.61
C VAL A 306 -23.90 10.19 7.10
N ILE A 307 -25.03 9.67 6.63
CA ILE A 307 -25.39 9.72 5.19
C ILE A 307 -25.64 11.16 4.73
N ALA A 308 -26.22 12.02 5.57
CA ALA A 308 -26.35 13.44 5.26
C ALA A 308 -24.97 14.10 5.10
N ILE A 309 -24.00 13.79 5.99
CA ILE A 309 -22.61 14.27 5.86
C ILE A 309 -21.98 13.77 4.56
N VAL A 310 -22.14 12.48 4.23
CA VAL A 310 -21.63 11.91 2.97
C VAL A 310 -22.23 12.60 1.76
N SER A 311 -23.54 12.90 1.78
CA SER A 311 -24.22 13.61 0.69
C SER A 311 -23.66 15.03 0.51
N ILE A 312 -23.37 15.73 1.61
CA ILE A 312 -22.72 17.05 1.58
C ILE A 312 -21.31 16.93 1.00
N LEU A 313 -20.51 15.94 1.42
CA LEU A 313 -19.15 15.74 0.91
C LEU A 313 -19.14 15.43 -0.59
N ILE A 314 -20.09 14.62 -1.07
CA ILE A 314 -20.27 14.36 -2.51
C ILE A 314 -20.57 15.67 -3.24
N TYR A 315 -21.53 16.47 -2.75
CA TYR A 315 -21.87 17.75 -3.35
C TYR A 315 -20.69 18.72 -3.41
N LEU A 316 -19.98 18.90 -2.29
CA LEU A 316 -18.81 19.79 -2.21
C LEU A 316 -17.64 19.31 -3.08
N GLY A 317 -17.44 18.00 -3.22
CA GLY A 317 -16.40 17.46 -4.10
C GLY A 317 -16.77 17.51 -5.58
N ALA A 318 -18.05 17.32 -5.91
CA ALA A 318 -18.55 17.36 -7.29
C ALA A 318 -18.63 18.79 -7.85
N ASN A 319 -18.91 19.79 -7.01
CA ASN A 319 -18.93 21.20 -7.42
C ASN A 319 -17.56 21.90 -7.31
N GLY A 320 -16.52 21.17 -6.89
CA GLY A 320 -15.15 21.70 -6.75
C GLY A 320 -14.91 22.60 -5.53
N SER A 321 -15.83 22.70 -4.58
CA SER A 321 -15.64 23.48 -3.34
C SER A 321 -14.55 22.92 -2.45
N ILE A 322 -14.33 21.61 -2.50
CA ILE A 322 -13.19 20.93 -1.88
C ILE A 322 -12.49 20.04 -2.91
N PRO A 323 -11.17 19.80 -2.78
CA PRO A 323 -10.47 18.87 -3.66
C PRO A 323 -11.15 17.50 -3.66
N SER A 324 -11.38 16.92 -4.84
CA SER A 324 -12.11 15.65 -4.98
C SER A 324 -11.48 14.55 -4.13
N ARG A 325 -10.15 14.49 -4.04
CA ARG A 325 -9.45 13.52 -3.18
C ARG A 325 -9.78 13.67 -1.69
N THR A 326 -9.84 14.90 -1.20
CA THR A 326 -10.24 15.18 0.19
C THR A 326 -11.67 14.74 0.44
N ALA A 327 -12.58 15.00 -0.51
CA ALA A 327 -13.96 14.54 -0.44
C ALA A 327 -14.05 13.01 -0.41
N THR A 328 -13.43 12.31 -1.37
CA THR A 328 -13.51 10.85 -1.48
C THR A 328 -12.97 10.17 -0.22
N SER A 329 -11.84 10.63 0.31
CA SER A 329 -11.26 10.04 1.52
C SER A 329 -12.06 10.33 2.78
N SER A 330 -12.70 11.50 2.87
CA SER A 330 -13.63 11.81 3.95
C SER A 330 -14.89 10.93 3.89
N ILE A 331 -15.40 10.64 2.69
CA ILE A 331 -16.52 9.72 2.47
C ILE A 331 -16.14 8.30 2.90
N LEU A 332 -14.95 7.82 2.51
CA LEU A 332 -14.46 6.50 2.93
C LEU A 332 -14.27 6.40 4.45
N LEU A 333 -13.77 7.47 5.09
CA LEU A 333 -13.70 7.52 6.55
C LEU A 333 -15.10 7.42 7.16
N CYS A 334 -16.10 8.13 6.62
CA CYS A 334 -17.49 8.02 7.08
C CYS A 334 -18.04 6.59 6.94
N ALA A 335 -17.72 5.88 5.84
CA ALA A 335 -18.12 4.49 5.63
C ALA A 335 -17.58 3.57 6.72
N VAL A 336 -16.34 3.80 7.19
CA VAL A 336 -15.73 3.01 8.27
C VAL A 336 -16.27 3.42 9.64
N LEU A 337 -16.50 4.72 9.87
CA LEU A 337 -17.02 5.21 11.15
C LEU A 337 -18.49 4.85 11.37
N LEU A 338 -19.29 4.71 10.31
CA LEU A 338 -20.71 4.38 10.42
C LEU A 338 -20.99 3.10 11.25
N PRO A 339 -20.45 1.91 10.91
CA PRO A 339 -20.69 0.70 11.69
C PRO A 339 -20.15 0.81 13.12
N VAL A 340 -19.02 1.52 13.31
CA VAL A 340 -18.44 1.79 14.64
C VAL A 340 -19.39 2.61 15.49
N ALA A 341 -19.92 3.69 14.91
CA ALA A 341 -20.79 4.64 15.58
C ALA A 341 -22.13 3.98 15.96
N THR A 342 -22.77 3.25 15.03
CA THR A 342 -24.03 2.57 15.29
C THR A 342 -23.86 1.46 16.34
N TYR A 343 -22.77 0.70 16.28
CA TYR A 343 -22.47 -0.35 17.26
C TYR A 343 -22.15 0.22 18.64
N ALA A 344 -21.41 1.33 18.72
CA ALA A 344 -21.09 2.01 19.98
C ALA A 344 -22.35 2.42 20.73
N VAL A 345 -23.37 2.93 20.01
CA VAL A 345 -24.65 3.30 20.60
C VAL A 345 -25.49 2.08 20.98
N ARG A 346 -25.50 1.04 20.12
CA ARG A 346 -26.36 -0.15 20.29
C ARG A 346 -25.84 -1.13 21.35
N VAL A 347 -24.52 -1.32 21.45
CA VAL A 347 -23.85 -2.32 22.28
C VAL A 347 -22.70 -1.68 23.07
N GLN A 348 -23.03 -0.61 23.80
CA GLN A 348 -22.11 0.33 24.47
C GLN A 348 -20.92 -0.31 25.20
N ARG A 349 -21.14 -1.39 25.97
CA ARG A 349 -20.09 -2.00 26.79
C ARG A 349 -19.16 -2.95 26.02
N ALA A 350 -19.58 -3.45 24.85
CA ALA A 350 -18.82 -4.46 24.12
C ALA A 350 -17.74 -3.85 23.22
N ILE A 351 -17.89 -2.60 22.77
CA ILE A 351 -16.98 -1.99 21.80
C ILE A 351 -15.55 -1.80 22.35
N SER A 352 -15.42 -1.47 23.64
CA SER A 352 -14.11 -1.28 24.27
C SER A 352 -13.38 -2.59 24.48
N SER A 353 -14.10 -3.66 24.84
CA SER A 353 -13.54 -5.01 24.88
C SER A 353 -13.12 -5.45 23.48
N PHE A 354 -13.96 -5.20 22.47
CA PHE A 354 -13.63 -5.49 21.07
C PHE A 354 -12.33 -4.83 20.62
N PHE A 355 -12.14 -3.52 20.84
CA PHE A 355 -10.90 -2.83 20.45
C PHE A 355 -9.66 -3.39 21.17
N ARG A 356 -9.77 -3.69 22.47
CA ARG A 356 -8.65 -4.28 23.23
C ARG A 356 -8.28 -5.66 22.71
N SER A 357 -9.26 -6.53 22.50
CA SER A 357 -9.02 -7.86 21.92
C SER A 357 -8.45 -7.74 20.52
N PHE A 358 -9.02 -6.89 19.67
CA PHE A 358 -8.55 -6.67 18.31
C PHE A 358 -7.08 -6.22 18.27
N GLY A 359 -6.71 -5.23 19.09
CA GLY A 359 -5.31 -4.79 19.21
C GLY A 359 -4.37 -5.89 19.70
N LEU A 360 -4.80 -6.71 20.67
CA LEU A 360 -4.02 -7.84 21.16
C LEU A 360 -3.77 -8.89 20.06
N TYR A 361 -4.78 -9.22 19.26
CA TYR A 361 -4.65 -10.18 18.17
C TYR A 361 -3.82 -9.65 17.00
N ILE A 362 -3.97 -8.37 16.64
CA ILE A 362 -3.08 -7.72 15.67
C ILE A 362 -1.64 -7.77 16.17
N GLY A 363 -1.39 -7.44 17.44
CA GLY A 363 -0.05 -7.51 18.03
C GLY A 363 0.55 -8.92 17.94
N ALA A 364 -0.23 -9.95 18.25
CA ALA A 364 0.23 -11.34 18.10
C ALA A 364 0.53 -11.71 16.64
N PHE A 365 -0.27 -11.23 15.68
CA PHE A 365 -0.02 -11.46 14.26
C PHE A 365 1.26 -10.73 13.79
N LEU A 366 1.46 -9.48 14.19
CA LEU A 366 2.67 -8.72 13.86
C LEU A 366 3.93 -9.36 14.48
N ILE A 367 3.84 -9.93 15.69
CA ILE A 367 4.94 -10.71 16.28
C ILE A 367 5.20 -11.99 15.48
N ALA A 368 4.15 -12.70 15.06
CA ALA A 368 4.29 -13.89 14.23
C ALA A 368 4.99 -13.57 12.90
N TYR A 369 4.57 -12.48 12.25
CA TYR A 369 5.19 -11.96 11.03
C TYR A 369 6.65 -11.58 11.26
N ALA A 370 6.97 -10.84 12.33
CA ALA A 370 8.34 -10.46 12.67
C ALA A 370 9.28 -11.66 12.86
N ILE A 371 8.81 -12.72 13.54
CA ILE A 371 9.58 -13.94 13.74
C ILE A 371 9.89 -14.58 12.38
N GLU A 372 8.89 -14.69 11.51
CA GLU A 372 9.08 -15.24 10.17
C GLU A 372 10.07 -14.41 9.35
N SER A 373 9.91 -13.09 9.31
CA SER A 373 10.80 -12.17 8.58
C SER A 373 12.26 -12.33 9.03
N VAL A 374 12.50 -12.51 10.34
CA VAL A 374 13.84 -12.80 10.89
C VAL A 374 14.35 -14.18 10.43
N VAL A 375 13.50 -15.21 10.47
CA VAL A 375 13.89 -16.57 10.07
C VAL A 375 14.26 -16.63 8.60
N ILE A 376 13.47 -16.01 7.72
CA ILE A 376 13.74 -15.98 6.27
C ILE A 376 15.03 -15.23 5.96
N ARG A 377 15.37 -14.20 6.74
CA ARG A 377 16.55 -13.36 6.54
C ARG A 377 17.69 -13.63 7.51
N ILE A 378 17.71 -14.78 8.18
CA ILE A 378 18.72 -15.07 9.19
C ILE A 378 20.14 -15.04 8.61
N GLY A 379 20.33 -15.46 7.36
CA GLY A 379 21.62 -15.38 6.67
C GLY A 379 22.11 -13.94 6.52
N ASP A 380 21.28 -13.06 5.95
CA ASP A 380 21.58 -11.63 5.81
C ASP A 380 21.82 -10.96 7.18
N LEU A 381 21.01 -11.31 8.18
CA LEU A 381 21.10 -10.76 9.54
C LEU A 381 22.39 -11.20 10.27
N LEU A 382 22.89 -12.41 10.03
CA LEU A 382 24.15 -12.89 10.60
C LEU A 382 25.36 -12.21 9.94
N VAL A 383 25.29 -11.96 8.62
CA VAL A 383 26.37 -11.27 7.88
C VAL A 383 26.36 -9.76 8.18
N ARG A 384 25.18 -9.16 8.33
CA ARG A 384 24.98 -7.74 8.63
C ARG A 384 24.04 -7.52 9.82
N PRO A 385 24.55 -7.65 11.06
CA PRO A 385 23.72 -7.52 12.27
C PRO A 385 23.02 -6.16 12.42
N SER A 386 23.51 -5.10 11.78
CA SER A 386 22.88 -3.77 11.81
C SER A 386 21.45 -3.77 11.25
N TYR A 387 21.10 -4.71 10.38
CA TYR A 387 19.73 -4.86 9.87
C TYR A 387 18.71 -5.17 10.97
N PHE A 388 19.10 -5.76 12.10
CA PHE A 388 18.20 -5.94 13.25
C PHE A 388 17.66 -4.62 13.80
N LEU A 389 18.36 -3.50 13.59
CA LEU A 389 17.91 -2.18 14.02
C LEU A 389 16.69 -1.71 13.21
N GLY A 390 16.50 -2.20 11.98
CA GLY A 390 15.36 -1.87 11.14
C GLY A 390 14.07 -2.64 11.48
N LEU A 391 14.18 -3.83 12.08
CA LEU A 391 13.03 -4.70 12.34
C LEU A 391 11.91 -4.02 13.16
N PRO A 392 12.16 -3.28 14.25
CA PRO A 392 11.09 -2.59 14.96
C PRO A 392 10.35 -1.59 14.07
N GLN A 393 11.09 -0.86 13.22
CA GLN A 393 10.50 0.11 12.30
C GLN A 393 9.73 -0.61 11.19
N PHE A 394 10.23 -1.71 10.64
CA PHE A 394 9.51 -2.53 9.65
C PHE A 394 8.12 -2.93 10.16
N ILE A 395 8.04 -3.48 11.37
CA ILE A 395 6.78 -3.97 11.95
C ILE A 395 5.79 -2.84 12.24
N VAL A 396 6.28 -1.66 12.64
CA VAL A 396 5.43 -0.48 12.86
C VAL A 396 4.99 0.14 11.54
N TYR A 397 5.85 0.15 10.52
CA TYR A 397 5.61 0.81 9.24
C TYR A 397 4.71 -0.02 8.31
N LEU A 398 4.77 -1.34 8.39
CA LEU A 398 3.94 -2.26 7.62
C LEU A 398 2.44 -1.89 7.64
N PRO A 399 1.76 -1.76 8.79
CA PRO A 399 0.34 -1.37 8.81
C PRO A 399 0.10 0.05 8.28
N ILE A 400 1.06 0.97 8.41
CA ILE A 400 0.95 2.34 7.89
C ILE A 400 0.95 2.31 6.35
N ALA A 401 1.93 1.65 5.75
CA ALA A 401 2.07 1.53 4.30
C ALA A 401 0.90 0.76 3.68
N LEU A 402 0.53 -0.38 4.27
CA LEU A 402 -0.59 -1.17 3.77
C LEU A 402 -1.93 -0.43 3.88
N THR A 403 -2.17 0.29 4.98
CA THR A 403 -3.39 1.11 5.09
C THR A 403 -3.44 2.18 4.01
N TYR A 404 -2.34 2.89 3.78
CA TYR A 404 -2.25 3.91 2.74
C TYR A 404 -2.46 3.33 1.33
N SER A 405 -1.80 2.21 1.01
CA SER A 405 -1.97 1.50 -0.27
C SER A 405 -3.41 1.03 -0.49
N ARG A 406 -3.98 0.28 0.47
CA ARG A 406 -5.32 -0.30 0.35
C ARG A 406 -6.41 0.76 0.31
N VAL A 407 -6.27 1.86 1.03
CA VAL A 407 -7.24 2.97 0.96
C VAL A 407 -7.26 3.58 -0.43
N GLN A 408 -6.11 3.72 -1.10
CA GLN A 408 -6.07 4.22 -2.47
C GLN A 408 -6.73 3.24 -3.43
N GLU A 409 -6.38 1.96 -3.41
CA GLU A 409 -7.03 0.94 -4.26
C GLU A 409 -8.55 0.88 -4.02
N PHE A 410 -8.98 0.96 -2.76
CA PHE A 410 -10.40 0.98 -2.43
C PHE A 410 -11.09 2.25 -2.93
N ASN A 411 -10.40 3.39 -2.86
CA ASN A 411 -10.88 4.64 -3.45
C ASN A 411 -11.13 4.50 -4.95
N ALA A 412 -10.28 3.74 -5.66
CA ALA A 412 -10.41 3.48 -7.09
C ALA A 412 -11.71 2.79 -7.44
N ALA A 413 -12.03 1.75 -6.67
CA ALA A 413 -13.24 0.96 -6.88
C ALA A 413 -14.51 1.77 -6.58
N MET A 414 -14.44 2.69 -5.61
CA MET A 414 -15.59 3.49 -5.16
C MET A 414 -15.79 4.77 -5.97
N PHE A 415 -14.72 5.30 -6.58
CA PHE A 415 -14.73 6.52 -7.38
C PHE A 415 -13.89 6.31 -8.64
N PRO A 416 -14.43 5.58 -9.64
CA PRO A 416 -13.68 5.11 -10.81
C PRO A 416 -13.23 6.22 -11.76
N VAL A 417 -13.59 7.48 -11.46
CA VAL A 417 -13.16 8.67 -12.19
C VAL A 417 -12.15 9.39 -11.31
N TYR A 418 -10.90 8.94 -11.31
CA TYR A 418 -9.82 9.64 -10.60
C TYR A 418 -9.41 10.93 -11.29
N SER A 419 -9.69 10.98 -12.60
CA SER A 419 -9.12 11.94 -13.53
C SER A 419 -10.08 13.04 -13.98
N ASN A 420 -11.41 12.82 -13.90
CA ASN A 420 -12.45 13.76 -14.35
C ASN A 420 -13.48 14.13 -13.24
N GLY A 421 -13.01 14.40 -12.02
CA GLY A 421 -13.87 14.88 -10.92
C GLY A 421 -14.54 13.76 -10.09
N LEU A 422 -15.25 14.14 -9.03
CA LEU A 422 -15.85 13.19 -8.09
C LEU A 422 -17.11 12.55 -8.67
N VAL A 423 -17.01 11.27 -9.08
CA VAL A 423 -18.15 10.46 -9.55
C VAL A 423 -18.31 9.22 -8.66
N PRO A 424 -19.34 9.18 -7.78
CA PRO A 424 -19.60 8.01 -6.94
C PRO A 424 -19.98 6.80 -7.77
N SER A 425 -19.38 5.66 -7.49
CA SER A 425 -19.81 4.39 -8.08
C SER A 425 -21.04 3.83 -7.36
N TRP A 426 -21.78 2.94 -8.03
CA TRP A 426 -22.92 2.28 -7.40
C TRP A 426 -22.48 1.42 -6.20
N GLN A 427 -21.23 0.93 -6.21
CA GLN A 427 -20.61 0.14 -5.14
C GLN A 427 -20.52 0.92 -3.83
N LEU A 428 -20.46 2.25 -3.87
CA LEU A 428 -20.51 3.08 -2.66
C LEU A 428 -21.78 2.81 -1.83
N SER A 429 -22.89 2.52 -2.52
CA SER A 429 -24.17 2.19 -1.87
C SER A 429 -24.07 0.93 -1.01
N LEU A 430 -23.19 -0.02 -1.35
CA LEU A 430 -22.97 -1.25 -0.57
C LEU A 430 -22.30 -0.98 0.79
N LEU A 431 -21.63 0.16 0.96
CA LEU A 431 -20.99 0.53 2.22
C LEU A 431 -21.97 1.17 3.20
N PHE A 432 -22.97 1.90 2.69
CA PHE A 432 -23.88 2.70 3.51
C PHE A 432 -25.27 2.08 3.66
N LEU A 433 -25.87 1.55 2.59
CA LEU A 433 -27.25 1.05 2.63
C LEU A 433 -27.46 -0.10 3.63
N PRO A 434 -26.57 -1.12 3.72
CA PRO A 434 -26.78 -2.19 4.68
C PRO A 434 -26.79 -1.70 6.13
N GLU A 435 -25.90 -0.75 6.47
CA GLU A 435 -25.86 -0.13 7.81
C GLU A 435 -27.03 0.83 8.06
N LEU A 436 -27.56 1.47 7.03
CA LEU A 436 -28.78 2.28 7.14
C LEU A 436 -30.00 1.42 7.50
N ILE A 437 -30.18 0.30 6.78
CA ILE A 437 -31.33 -0.59 6.94
C ILE A 437 -31.19 -1.40 8.24
N PHE A 438 -30.00 -1.94 8.48
CA PHE A 438 -29.65 -2.77 9.63
C PHE A 438 -28.46 -2.15 10.40
N PRO A 439 -28.70 -1.16 11.28
CA PRO A 439 -27.61 -0.57 12.03
C PRO A 439 -26.81 -1.58 12.84
N SER A 440 -25.50 -1.43 12.80
CA SER A 440 -24.50 -2.29 13.43
C SER A 440 -24.32 -3.65 12.77
N LEU A 441 -24.81 -3.85 11.54
CA LEU A 441 -24.71 -5.11 10.81
C LEU A 441 -23.26 -5.60 10.76
N PHE A 442 -22.33 -4.80 10.23
CA PHE A 442 -20.97 -5.25 9.96
C PHE A 442 -20.22 -5.57 11.25
N LEU A 443 -20.28 -4.73 12.27
CA LEU A 443 -19.62 -5.02 13.55
C LEU A 443 -20.31 -6.14 14.33
N HIS A 444 -21.62 -6.33 14.21
CA HIS A 444 -22.28 -7.48 14.84
C HIS A 444 -21.80 -8.81 14.22
N TRP A 445 -21.72 -8.87 12.88
CA TRP A 445 -21.13 -10.02 12.18
C TRP A 445 -19.64 -10.16 12.49
N GLY A 446 -18.87 -9.07 12.49
CA GLY A 446 -17.45 -9.07 12.80
C GLY A 446 -17.16 -9.57 14.21
N THR A 447 -17.91 -9.13 15.22
CA THR A 447 -17.75 -9.62 16.60
C THR A 447 -18.19 -11.07 16.77
N ARG A 448 -19.23 -11.52 16.06
CA ARG A 448 -19.66 -12.93 16.06
C ARG A 448 -18.62 -13.83 15.38
N GLY A 449 -18.17 -13.46 14.20
CA GLY A 449 -17.13 -14.15 13.43
C GLY A 449 -15.80 -14.16 14.17
N GLY A 450 -15.41 -13.02 14.77
CA GLY A 450 -14.21 -12.91 15.59
C GLY A 450 -14.25 -13.83 16.81
N ARG A 451 -15.36 -13.88 17.55
CA ARG A 451 -15.51 -14.82 18.68
C ARG A 451 -15.44 -16.28 18.23
N TRP A 452 -16.09 -16.61 17.11
CA TRP A 452 -15.99 -17.94 16.51
C TRP A 452 -14.54 -18.28 16.13
N LEU A 453 -13.84 -17.35 15.49
CA LEU A 453 -12.44 -17.51 15.07
C LEU A 453 -11.53 -17.70 16.28
N VAL A 454 -11.65 -16.85 17.31
CA VAL A 454 -10.89 -16.99 18.56
C VAL A 454 -11.14 -18.35 19.21
N HIS A 455 -12.42 -18.76 19.30
CA HIS A 455 -12.77 -20.06 19.84
C HIS A 455 -12.12 -21.20 19.04
N TRP A 456 -12.19 -21.13 17.71
CA TRP A 456 -11.59 -22.11 16.80
C TRP A 456 -10.05 -22.15 16.93
N LEU A 457 -9.40 -20.99 16.93
CA LEU A 457 -7.95 -20.85 17.11
C LEU A 457 -7.49 -21.46 18.44
N ARG A 458 -8.31 -21.42 19.49
CA ARG A 458 -8.02 -22.01 20.80
C ARG A 458 -8.23 -23.52 20.88
N GLN A 459 -8.98 -24.13 19.96
CA GLN A 459 -9.16 -25.58 19.97
C GLN A 459 -7.84 -26.30 19.70
N PRO A 460 -7.53 -27.42 20.35
CA PRO A 460 -6.38 -28.24 19.97
C PRO A 460 -6.53 -28.66 18.50
N LEU A 461 -5.43 -28.62 17.73
CA LEU A 461 -5.38 -29.20 16.38
C LEU A 461 -5.64 -30.70 16.49
N ARG A 462 -6.89 -31.11 16.41
CA ARG A 462 -7.29 -32.51 16.25
C ARG A 462 -7.42 -32.74 14.76
N LEU A 463 -6.37 -33.30 14.15
CA LEU A 463 -6.45 -33.84 12.80
C LEU A 463 -7.31 -35.12 12.83
N ASN A 464 -8.62 -34.94 12.95
CA ASN A 464 -9.56 -36.03 12.79
C ASN A 464 -9.65 -36.33 11.30
N TRP A 465 -8.84 -37.29 10.85
CA TRP A 465 -8.99 -37.93 9.54
C TRP A 465 -10.28 -38.74 9.53
N GLN A 466 -11.41 -38.06 9.34
CA GLN A 466 -12.65 -38.69 8.97
C GLN A 466 -12.64 -38.88 7.45
N LYS A 467 -12.91 -40.11 6.99
CA LYS A 467 -13.11 -40.34 5.56
C LYS A 467 -14.22 -39.39 5.09
N PRO A 468 -13.95 -38.51 4.11
CA PRO A 468 -14.97 -37.61 3.59
C PRO A 468 -16.17 -38.42 3.09
N ASN A 469 -17.37 -38.02 3.51
CA ASN A 469 -18.59 -38.67 3.02
C ASN A 469 -18.77 -38.39 1.52
N ALA A 470 -19.68 -39.13 0.85
CA ALA A 470 -19.89 -38.99 -0.59
C ALA A 470 -20.19 -37.55 -1.05
N LYS A 471 -20.90 -36.76 -0.24
CA LYS A 471 -21.18 -35.34 -0.53
C LYS A 471 -19.91 -34.50 -0.43
N THR A 472 -19.12 -34.65 0.62
CA THR A 472 -17.82 -33.98 0.78
C THR A 472 -16.86 -34.36 -0.35
N MET A 473 -16.81 -35.65 -0.73
CA MET A 473 -16.03 -36.10 -1.87
C MET A 473 -16.50 -35.47 -3.18
N THR A 474 -17.81 -35.38 -3.40
CA THR A 474 -18.37 -34.72 -4.58
C THR A 474 -17.97 -33.24 -4.61
N VAL A 475 -18.09 -32.53 -3.49
CA VAL A 475 -17.68 -31.11 -3.39
C VAL A 475 -16.18 -30.95 -3.62
N LEU A 476 -15.34 -31.83 -3.06
CA LEU A 476 -13.89 -31.80 -3.28
C LEU A 476 -13.54 -32.07 -4.74
N ILE A 477 -14.16 -33.08 -5.36
CA ILE A 477 -13.96 -33.39 -6.78
C ILE A 477 -14.38 -32.21 -7.65
N VAL A 478 -15.57 -31.63 -7.42
CA VAL A 478 -16.04 -30.45 -8.17
C VAL A 478 -15.12 -29.26 -7.95
N ALA A 479 -14.67 -29.00 -6.72
CA ALA A 479 -13.76 -27.90 -6.40
C ALA A 479 -12.39 -28.10 -7.09
N VAL A 480 -11.84 -29.31 -7.06
CA VAL A 480 -10.58 -29.64 -7.74
C VAL A 480 -10.72 -29.52 -9.25
N LEU A 481 -11.78 -30.08 -9.85
CA LEU A 481 -12.04 -29.96 -11.28
C LEU A 481 -12.25 -28.51 -11.71
N SER A 482 -12.94 -27.71 -10.90
CA SER A 482 -13.13 -26.27 -11.15
C SER A 482 -11.80 -25.52 -11.06
N LEU A 483 -10.98 -25.83 -10.05
CA LEU A 483 -9.65 -25.23 -9.90
C LEU A 483 -8.75 -25.61 -11.08
N VAL A 484 -8.74 -26.88 -11.49
CA VAL A 484 -8.00 -27.35 -12.68
C VAL A 484 -8.50 -26.64 -13.93
N ALA A 485 -9.81 -26.53 -14.14
CA ALA A 485 -10.36 -25.81 -15.28
C ALA A 485 -9.98 -24.32 -15.29
N ILE A 486 -10.02 -23.64 -14.13
CA ILE A 486 -9.58 -22.24 -13.98
C ILE A 486 -8.09 -22.12 -14.26
N VAL A 487 -7.25 -22.96 -13.67
CA VAL A 487 -5.79 -22.91 -13.86
C VAL A 487 -5.43 -23.26 -15.30
N SER A 488 -6.05 -24.25 -15.92
CA SER A 488 -5.84 -24.59 -17.33
C SER A 488 -6.32 -23.47 -18.27
N TYR A 489 -7.44 -22.82 -17.97
CA TYR A 489 -7.89 -21.66 -18.72
C TYR A 489 -6.92 -20.48 -18.57
N GLN A 490 -6.48 -20.17 -17.35
CA GLN A 490 -5.47 -19.13 -17.12
C GLN A 490 -4.13 -19.45 -17.79
N ALA A 491 -3.69 -20.71 -17.76
CA ALA A 491 -2.51 -21.18 -18.48
C ALA A 491 -2.67 -21.04 -20.00
N SER A 492 -3.86 -21.34 -20.54
CA SER A 492 -4.16 -21.14 -21.97
C SER A 492 -4.14 -19.67 -22.40
N LEU A 493 -4.38 -18.75 -21.46
CA LEU A 493 -4.25 -17.31 -21.64
C LEU A 493 -2.81 -16.81 -21.40
N GLY A 494 -1.86 -17.70 -21.12
CA GLY A 494 -0.47 -17.34 -20.80
C GLY A 494 -0.27 -16.72 -19.40
N LEU A 495 -1.32 -16.70 -18.57
CA LEU A 495 -1.31 -16.02 -17.25
C LEU A 495 -0.69 -16.87 -16.13
N VAL A 496 -0.56 -18.19 -16.32
CA VAL A 496 -0.02 -19.11 -15.32
C VAL A 496 1.02 -20.02 -15.98
N SER A 497 2.29 -19.80 -15.65
CA SER A 497 3.37 -20.76 -15.91
C SER A 497 3.65 -21.58 -14.65
N LEU A 498 4.32 -22.73 -14.79
CA LEU A 498 4.76 -23.52 -13.64
C LEU A 498 5.67 -22.69 -12.71
N THR A 499 6.53 -21.84 -13.29
CA THR A 499 7.39 -20.91 -12.55
C THR A 499 6.56 -19.90 -11.74
N TYR A 500 5.54 -19.29 -12.35
CA TYR A 500 4.63 -18.39 -11.63
C TYR A 500 3.85 -19.10 -10.53
N ALA A 501 3.38 -20.33 -10.77
CA ALA A 501 2.65 -21.11 -9.77
C ALA A 501 3.54 -21.46 -8.56
N LEU A 502 4.80 -21.84 -8.79
CA LEU A 502 5.77 -22.11 -7.72
C LEU A 502 6.12 -20.83 -6.95
N LEU A 503 6.31 -19.71 -7.65
CA LEU A 503 6.56 -18.40 -7.04
C LEU A 503 5.37 -17.95 -6.19
N ALA A 504 4.16 -18.02 -6.72
CA ALA A 504 2.94 -17.71 -5.99
C ALA A 504 2.75 -18.61 -4.77
N PHE A 505 3.05 -19.92 -4.89
CA PHE A 505 3.00 -20.84 -3.76
C PHE A 505 4.02 -20.49 -2.67
N ARG A 506 5.26 -20.15 -3.05
CA ARG A 506 6.30 -19.71 -2.11
C ARG A 506 5.88 -18.46 -1.37
N VAL A 507 5.33 -17.48 -2.09
CA VAL A 507 4.83 -16.23 -1.51
C VAL A 507 3.66 -16.48 -0.57
N LEU A 508 2.70 -17.34 -0.96
CA LEU A 508 1.59 -17.74 -0.08
C LEU A 508 2.10 -18.45 1.19
N LEU A 509 3.11 -19.29 1.05
CA LEU A 509 3.72 -20.00 2.17
C LEU A 509 4.36 -19.01 3.15
N GLN A 510 5.15 -18.08 2.62
CA GLN A 510 5.85 -17.05 3.39
C GLN A 510 4.83 -16.07 4.00
N LEU A 511 4.18 -15.23 3.18
CA LEU A 511 3.31 -14.16 3.67
C LEU A 511 2.12 -14.61 4.54
N PHE A 512 1.62 -15.84 4.36
CA PHE A 512 0.36 -16.25 5.00
C PHE A 512 0.49 -17.51 5.85
N LEU A 513 1.00 -18.63 5.31
CA LEU A 513 0.92 -19.91 6.02
C LEU A 513 1.82 -19.96 7.26
N ILE A 514 3.07 -19.48 7.17
CA ILE A 514 3.99 -19.49 8.30
C ILE A 514 3.55 -18.50 9.40
N PRO A 515 3.23 -17.22 9.11
CA PRO A 515 2.65 -16.30 10.08
C PRO A 515 1.39 -16.82 10.71
N ALA A 516 0.48 -17.44 9.94
CA ALA A 516 -0.75 -18.02 10.48
C ALA A 516 -0.45 -19.16 11.46
N PHE A 517 0.50 -20.05 11.14
CA PHE A 517 0.93 -21.11 12.04
C PHE A 517 1.54 -20.56 13.33
N LEU A 518 2.49 -19.62 13.23
CA LEU A 518 3.13 -18.97 14.37
C LEU A 518 2.10 -18.20 15.22
N PHE A 519 1.17 -17.50 14.59
CA PHE A 519 0.06 -16.83 15.23
C PHE A 519 -0.82 -17.80 16.02
N ILE A 520 -1.16 -18.96 15.46
CA ILE A 520 -1.90 -20.02 16.16
C ILE A 520 -1.12 -20.50 17.38
N VAL A 521 0.19 -20.72 17.25
CA VAL A 521 1.06 -21.12 18.37
C VAL A 521 1.07 -20.07 19.48
N ILE A 522 1.22 -18.78 19.11
CA ILE A 522 1.20 -17.65 20.05
C ILE A 522 -0.14 -17.60 20.79
N VAL A 523 -1.25 -17.60 20.06
CA VAL A 523 -2.61 -17.50 20.63
C VAL A 523 -2.95 -18.68 21.54
N ARG A 524 -2.39 -19.87 21.28
CA ARG A 524 -2.56 -21.06 22.12
C ARG A 524 -1.64 -21.11 23.34
N SER A 525 -0.63 -20.25 23.41
CA SER A 525 0.29 -20.23 24.54
C SER A 525 -0.44 -19.85 25.84
N ARG A 526 0.01 -20.41 26.97
CA ARG A 526 -0.54 -20.07 28.29
C ARG A 526 -0.34 -18.58 28.61
N GLN A 527 0.76 -18.00 28.14
CA GLN A 527 1.11 -16.60 28.33
C GLN A 527 0.11 -15.68 27.62
N PHE A 528 -0.19 -15.94 26.34
CA PHE A 528 -1.17 -15.16 25.60
C PHE A 528 -2.56 -15.28 26.21
N GLN A 529 -3.00 -16.48 26.59
CA GLN A 529 -4.32 -16.67 27.21
C GLN A 529 -4.46 -15.96 28.56
N ARG A 530 -3.39 -15.91 29.37
CA ARG A 530 -3.35 -15.12 30.61
C ARG A 530 -3.47 -13.62 30.32
N LEU A 531 -2.75 -13.14 29.31
CA LEU A 531 -2.81 -11.75 28.89
C LEU A 531 -4.21 -11.38 28.37
N GLU A 532 -4.79 -12.21 27.51
CA GLU A 532 -6.12 -12.02 26.96
C GLU A 532 -7.20 -11.94 28.05
N ASN A 533 -7.16 -12.83 29.05
CA ASN A 533 -8.08 -12.81 30.19
C ASN A 533 -7.96 -11.54 31.06
N TRP A 534 -6.86 -10.80 30.96
CA TRP A 534 -6.70 -9.49 31.63
C TRP A 534 -7.31 -8.33 30.81
N PHE A 535 -7.40 -8.49 29.48
CA PHE A 535 -7.91 -7.48 28.53
C PHE A 535 -9.43 -7.61 28.25
N VAL A 536 -9.96 -8.82 28.23
CA VAL A 536 -11.39 -9.15 28.10
C VAL A 536 -12.10 -8.90 29.42
#